data_AF-A0A932X733-F1
#
_entry.id   AF-A0A932X733-F1
#
_cell.length_a   1.000
_cell.length_b   1.000
_cell.length_c   1.000
_cell.angle_alpha   90.00
_cell.angle_beta   90.00
_cell.angle_gamma   90.00
#
_symmetry.space_group_name_H-M   'P 1'
#
loop_
_entity.id
_entity.type
_entity.pdbx_description
1 polymer ?
#
loop_
_entity_poly.entity_id
_entity_poly.type
_entity_poly.pdbx_seq_one_letter_code
_entity_poly.pdbx_strand_id
1 'polypeptide(L)'
;MRAGAISLLPAVSKLNRWVRRIQDLLLASPVQDAAGHLSERQYRENAMAAVRQYSRGIPRRLLREQVLTESEWEYDIPPDWVNEFSQFEGIEFPVDDSLQTREWLDLAAGLAIDERRGKWRFTADLPVSGDTARLYYTAEHALDDYSDTVPARHFEATAMHAAGLCLLELANPAAGRSGPAIEAGAIERRTQQEQCHACGKAMIQQAERGWGYTRSWSVGPEPFRGPTSRRRG
;
A
#
# COMPACT_ATOMS: atom_id res chain seq x y z
N MET A 1 -4.78 4.79 -50.40
CA MET A 1 -4.79 5.12 -48.95
C MET A 1 -3.58 4.45 -48.32
N ARG A 2 -2.62 5.23 -47.79
CA ARG A 2 -1.48 4.69 -47.03
C ARG A 2 -1.91 4.60 -45.57
N ALA A 3 -1.94 3.38 -45.02
CA ALA A 3 -2.13 3.18 -43.59
C ALA A 3 -0.95 3.82 -42.85
N GLY A 4 -1.19 4.91 -42.12
CA GLY A 4 -0.19 5.55 -41.28
C GLY A 4 0.12 4.63 -40.11
N ALA A 5 1.39 4.24 -39.94
CA ALA A 5 1.84 3.51 -38.78
C ALA A 5 1.65 4.39 -37.53
N ILE A 6 0.70 4.02 -36.68
CA ILE A 6 0.55 4.62 -35.35
C ILE A 6 1.75 4.14 -34.54
N SER A 7 2.74 5.02 -34.34
CA SER A 7 3.85 4.78 -33.44
C SER A 7 3.30 4.82 -32.01
N LEU A 8 3.06 3.66 -31.43
CA LEU A 8 2.77 3.53 -30.01
C LEU A 8 4.06 3.88 -29.25
N LEU A 9 4.11 5.06 -28.63
CA LEU A 9 5.16 5.37 -27.68
C LEU A 9 5.20 4.26 -26.62
N PRO A 10 6.39 3.74 -26.27
CA PRO A 10 6.49 2.69 -25.27
C PRO A 10 5.84 3.19 -23.98
N ALA A 11 4.94 2.38 -23.40
CA ALA A 11 4.34 2.70 -22.12
C ALA A 11 5.46 2.95 -21.11
N VAL A 12 5.55 4.19 -20.61
CA VAL A 12 6.57 4.54 -19.62
C VAL A 12 6.25 3.74 -18.36
N SER A 13 7.16 2.85 -17.96
CA SER A 13 7.03 2.06 -16.73
C SER A 13 6.69 2.98 -15.57
N LYS A 14 5.64 2.64 -14.82
CA LYS A 14 5.20 3.41 -13.65
C LYS A 14 6.32 3.43 -12.61
N LEU A 15 6.97 2.29 -12.38
CA LEU A 15 8.11 2.18 -11.48
C LEU A 15 9.31 3.04 -11.93
N ASN A 16 9.57 3.19 -13.24
CA ASN A 16 10.61 4.11 -13.73
C ASN A 16 10.33 5.59 -13.37
N ARG A 17 9.05 6.00 -13.36
CA ARG A 17 8.66 7.34 -12.88
C ARG A 17 9.03 7.53 -11.42
N TRP A 18 8.81 6.52 -10.59
CA TRP A 18 9.19 6.56 -9.17
C TRP A 18 10.70 6.64 -8.98
N VAL A 19 11.47 5.80 -9.69
CA VAL A 19 12.94 5.82 -9.62
C VAL A 19 13.49 7.20 -9.96
N ARG A 20 13.03 7.81 -11.06
CA ARG A 20 13.44 9.18 -11.43
C ARG A 20 13.11 10.19 -10.34
N ARG A 21 11.89 10.12 -9.79
CA ARG A 21 11.49 11.08 -8.73
C ARG A 21 12.32 10.92 -7.46
N ILE A 22 12.66 9.70 -7.08
CA ILE A 22 13.55 9.41 -5.95
C ILE A 22 14.93 10.01 -6.20
N GLN A 23 15.49 9.80 -7.39
CA GLN A 23 16.79 10.38 -7.77
C GLN A 23 16.78 11.91 -7.71
N ASP A 24 15.73 12.56 -8.24
CA ASP A 24 15.57 14.01 -8.16
C ASP A 24 15.54 14.51 -6.71
N LEU A 25 14.84 13.79 -5.83
CA LEU A 25 14.75 14.13 -4.40
C LEU A 25 16.10 13.98 -3.69
N LEU A 26 16.88 12.95 -4.02
CA LEU A 26 18.23 12.76 -3.48
C LEU A 26 19.20 13.83 -3.98
N LEU A 27 19.13 14.21 -5.26
CA LEU A 27 19.93 15.29 -5.84
C LEU A 27 19.63 16.66 -5.21
N ALA A 28 18.36 16.89 -4.83
CA ALA A 28 17.95 18.10 -4.13
C ALA A 28 18.30 18.09 -2.63
N SER A 29 18.66 16.94 -2.07
CA SER A 29 19.04 16.82 -0.67
C SER A 29 20.50 17.25 -0.45
N PRO A 30 20.90 17.65 0.77
CA PRO A 30 22.29 17.99 1.07
C PRO A 30 23.23 16.78 1.01
N VAL A 31 22.68 15.56 0.98
CA VAL A 31 23.43 14.31 1.00
C VAL A 31 23.15 13.55 -0.30
N GLN A 32 24.04 13.73 -1.28
CA GLN A 32 23.85 13.19 -2.61
C GLN A 32 24.40 11.76 -2.75
N ASP A 33 23.76 10.94 -3.59
CA ASP A 33 24.37 9.73 -4.14
C ASP A 33 25.29 10.08 -5.33
N ALA A 34 26.25 10.98 -5.11
CA ALA A 34 27.09 11.52 -6.18
C ALA A 34 27.95 10.44 -6.86
N ALA A 35 28.24 9.35 -6.15
CA ALA A 35 29.05 8.24 -6.64
C ALA A 35 28.21 7.10 -7.26
N GLY A 36 26.88 7.22 -7.29
CA GLY A 36 25.99 6.18 -7.83
C GLY A 36 26.14 4.85 -7.08
N HIS A 37 26.24 4.92 -5.76
CA HIS A 37 26.38 3.74 -4.89
C HIS A 37 25.11 2.88 -4.87
N LEU A 38 23.95 3.47 -5.15
CA LEU A 38 22.71 2.72 -5.30
C LEU A 38 22.50 2.28 -6.75
N SER A 39 22.30 0.99 -6.93
CA SER A 39 21.85 0.39 -8.19
C SER A 39 20.38 0.72 -8.47
N GLU A 40 19.98 0.64 -9.74
CA GLU A 40 18.57 0.79 -10.13
C GLU A 40 17.65 -0.18 -9.37
N ARG A 41 18.12 -1.40 -9.10
CA ARG A 41 17.40 -2.39 -8.32
C ARG A 41 17.09 -1.88 -6.90
N GLN A 42 18.06 -1.27 -6.22
CA GLN A 42 17.86 -0.73 -4.87
C GLN A 42 16.86 0.42 -4.86
N TYR A 43 16.88 1.31 -5.86
CA TYR A 43 15.86 2.35 -6.02
C TYR A 43 14.44 1.75 -6.15
N ARG A 44 14.29 0.70 -6.97
CA ARG A 44 13.01 0.01 -7.16
C ARG A 44 12.54 -0.69 -5.88
N GLU A 45 13.44 -1.40 -5.19
CA GLU A 45 13.13 -2.09 -3.93
C GLU A 45 12.69 -1.10 -2.84
N ASN A 46 13.37 0.05 -2.71
CA ASN A 46 13.01 1.10 -1.77
C ASN A 46 11.67 1.80 -2.13
N ALA A 47 11.37 1.97 -3.42
CA ALA A 47 10.06 2.46 -3.87
C ALA A 47 8.93 1.50 -3.43
N MET A 48 9.08 0.20 -3.69
CA MET A 48 8.09 -0.80 -3.28
C MET A 48 8.00 -0.93 -1.75
N ALA A 49 9.10 -0.79 -1.02
CA ALA A 49 9.10 -0.76 0.44
C ALA A 49 8.32 0.44 1.00
N ALA A 50 8.49 1.63 0.42
CA ALA A 50 7.72 2.80 0.80
C ALA A 50 6.21 2.63 0.53
N VAL A 51 5.82 2.02 -0.59
CA VAL A 51 4.40 1.74 -0.90
C VAL A 51 3.80 0.72 0.08
N ARG A 52 4.56 -0.31 0.48
CA ARG A 52 4.13 -1.25 1.54
C ARG A 52 3.92 -0.54 2.88
N GLN A 53 4.84 0.35 3.25
CA GLN A 53 4.69 1.14 4.48
C GLN A 53 3.48 2.08 4.42
N TYR A 54 3.28 2.76 3.28
CA TYR A 54 2.10 3.57 3.02
C TYR A 54 0.79 2.76 3.13
N SER A 55 0.77 1.54 2.59
CA SER A 55 -0.40 0.66 2.62
C SER A 55 -0.83 0.29 4.03
N ARG A 56 0.11 0.00 4.94
CA ARG A 56 -0.21 -0.29 6.36
C ARG A 56 -0.95 0.84 7.04
N GLY A 57 -0.68 2.05 6.61
CA GLY A 57 -1.35 3.22 7.11
C GLY A 57 -2.68 3.49 6.42
N ILE A 58 -2.63 3.62 5.09
CA ILE A 58 -3.75 4.03 4.25
C ILE A 58 -3.95 2.91 3.23
N PRO A 59 -4.61 1.80 3.63
CA PRO A 59 -4.86 0.70 2.71
C PRO A 59 -5.86 1.10 1.62
N ARG A 60 -5.87 0.37 0.52
CA ARG A 60 -6.93 0.49 -0.50
C ARG A 60 -8.20 -0.11 0.06
N ARG A 61 -9.31 0.59 -0.14
CA ARG A 61 -10.66 0.05 0.10
C ARG A 61 -11.24 -0.41 -1.21
N LEU A 62 -11.66 -1.66 -1.27
CA LEU A 62 -12.13 -2.31 -2.47
C LEU A 62 -13.51 -2.90 -2.23
N LEU A 63 -14.30 -2.96 -3.31
CA LEU A 63 -15.63 -3.55 -3.34
C LEU A 63 -15.59 -4.72 -4.31
N ARG A 64 -16.07 -5.87 -3.86
CA ARG A 64 -16.25 -7.06 -4.69
C ARG A 64 -17.66 -7.58 -4.55
N GLU A 65 -18.31 -7.85 -5.67
CA GLU A 65 -19.57 -8.59 -5.68
C GLU A 65 -19.28 -10.09 -5.83
N GLN A 66 -19.92 -10.88 -4.96
CA GLN A 66 -19.86 -12.34 -4.99
C GLN A 66 -21.27 -12.87 -5.20
N VAL A 67 -21.49 -13.58 -6.30
CA VAL A 67 -22.72 -14.35 -6.51
C VAL A 67 -22.64 -15.62 -5.66
N LEU A 68 -23.71 -15.90 -4.93
CA LEU A 68 -23.81 -16.97 -3.97
C LEU A 68 -24.60 -18.13 -4.56
N THR A 69 -24.26 -19.34 -4.12
CA THR A 69 -24.95 -20.56 -4.54
C THR A 69 -25.37 -21.35 -3.32
N GLU A 70 -26.57 -21.90 -3.33
CA GLU A 70 -27.16 -22.63 -2.18
C GLU A 70 -26.34 -23.89 -1.80
N SER A 71 -25.67 -24.49 -2.78
CA SER A 71 -24.82 -25.67 -2.56
C SER A 71 -23.43 -25.35 -2.01
N GLU A 72 -22.99 -24.09 -2.09
CA GLU A 72 -21.67 -23.67 -1.63
C GLU A 72 -21.77 -22.94 -0.31
N TRP A 73 -21.15 -23.54 0.71
CA TRP A 73 -21.03 -22.96 2.04
C TRP A 73 -19.72 -22.21 2.23
N GLU A 74 -18.81 -22.24 1.27
CA GLU A 74 -17.50 -21.59 1.32
C GLU A 74 -17.23 -20.91 -0.02
N TYR A 75 -16.90 -19.63 0.05
CA TYR A 75 -16.61 -18.78 -1.10
C TYR A 75 -15.13 -18.41 -1.12
N ASP A 76 -14.57 -18.19 -2.31
CA ASP A 76 -13.19 -17.71 -2.44
C ASP A 76 -13.06 -16.29 -1.86
N ILE A 77 -11.96 -16.05 -1.13
CA ILE A 77 -11.56 -14.69 -0.79
C ILE A 77 -11.25 -13.89 -2.07
N PRO A 78 -11.41 -12.55 -2.06
CA PRO A 78 -11.08 -11.73 -3.21
C PRO A 78 -9.63 -11.98 -3.69
N PRO A 79 -9.36 -11.99 -5.01
CA PRO A 79 -8.05 -12.32 -5.56
C PRO A 79 -6.94 -11.31 -5.19
N ASP A 80 -7.34 -10.11 -4.77
CA ASP A 80 -6.51 -9.00 -4.30
C ASP A 80 -6.38 -8.97 -2.77
N TRP A 81 -6.93 -9.97 -2.08
CA TRP A 81 -6.71 -10.20 -0.66
C TRP A 81 -5.25 -10.56 -0.39
N VAL A 82 -4.65 -9.91 0.61
CA VAL A 82 -3.30 -10.19 1.09
C VAL A 82 -3.40 -10.76 2.50
N ASN A 83 -2.97 -12.01 2.66
CA ASN A 83 -2.97 -12.68 3.97
C ASN A 83 -2.23 -11.85 5.02
N GLU A 84 -2.76 -11.85 6.25
CA GLU A 84 -2.23 -11.06 7.38
C GLU A 84 -2.26 -9.52 7.19
N PHE A 85 -2.81 -9.00 6.09
CA PHE A 85 -2.94 -7.56 5.82
C PHE A 85 -4.40 -7.16 5.58
N SER A 86 -5.06 -7.83 4.65
CA SER A 86 -6.43 -7.53 4.24
C SER A 86 -7.42 -7.83 5.37
N GLN A 87 -8.46 -7.02 5.44
CA GLN A 87 -9.52 -7.15 6.43
C GLN A 87 -10.85 -6.79 5.77
N PHE A 88 -11.93 -7.51 6.05
CA PHE A 88 -13.26 -7.06 5.68
C PHE A 88 -13.63 -5.84 6.55
N GLU A 89 -14.07 -4.77 5.90
CA GLU A 89 -14.64 -3.60 6.55
C GLU A 89 -16.17 -3.71 6.67
N GLY A 90 -16.80 -4.51 5.80
CA GLY A 90 -18.23 -4.78 5.87
C GLY A 90 -18.69 -5.75 4.79
N ILE A 91 -19.83 -6.40 5.04
CA ILE A 91 -20.54 -7.20 4.03
C ILE A 91 -21.96 -6.70 3.98
N GLU A 92 -22.41 -6.35 2.78
CA GLU A 92 -23.80 -6.06 2.48
C GLU A 92 -24.43 -7.31 1.89
N PHE A 93 -25.41 -7.88 2.60
CA PHE A 93 -26.11 -9.10 2.24
C PHE A 93 -27.49 -9.15 2.95
N PRO A 94 -28.58 -9.51 2.25
CA PRO A 94 -28.65 -9.64 0.79
C PRO A 94 -28.49 -8.28 0.09
N VAL A 95 -27.96 -8.28 -1.13
CA VAL A 95 -27.88 -7.07 -1.96
C VAL A 95 -29.24 -6.85 -2.64
N ASP A 96 -29.89 -5.73 -2.31
CA ASP A 96 -31.12 -5.28 -2.97
C ASP A 96 -30.97 -3.81 -3.38
N ASP A 97 -30.73 -3.59 -4.68
CA ASP A 97 -30.57 -2.25 -5.25
C ASP A 97 -31.87 -1.44 -5.31
N SER A 98 -33.02 -2.07 -5.03
CA SER A 98 -34.31 -1.38 -4.95
C SER A 98 -34.53 -0.70 -3.60
N LEU A 99 -33.82 -1.13 -2.55
CA LEU A 99 -33.92 -0.56 -1.22
C LEU A 99 -33.01 0.66 -1.07
N GLN A 100 -33.54 1.70 -0.41
CA GLN A 100 -32.72 2.87 -0.04
C GLN A 100 -31.74 2.57 1.11
N THR A 101 -31.99 1.50 1.86
CA THR A 101 -31.20 1.11 3.02
C THR A 101 -30.44 -0.17 2.73
N ARG A 102 -29.13 -0.15 2.98
CA ARG A 102 -28.27 -1.32 2.91
C ARG A 102 -28.37 -2.13 4.19
N GLU A 103 -28.51 -3.44 4.05
CA GLU A 103 -28.39 -4.37 5.17
C GLU A 103 -26.93 -4.77 5.34
N TRP A 104 -26.34 -4.42 6.47
CA TRP A 104 -24.95 -4.69 6.79
C TRP A 104 -24.87 -5.81 7.81
N LEU A 105 -24.10 -6.85 7.50
CA LEU A 105 -23.85 -7.93 8.44
C LEU A 105 -22.85 -7.50 9.52
N ASP A 106 -23.08 -7.99 10.73
CA ASP A 106 -22.08 -7.95 11.80
C ASP A 106 -20.98 -8.95 11.47
N LEU A 107 -19.79 -8.46 11.11
CA LEU A 107 -18.65 -9.30 10.74
C LEU A 107 -18.24 -10.28 11.86
N ALA A 108 -18.44 -9.93 13.13
CA ALA A 108 -18.05 -10.80 14.25
C ALA A 108 -19.02 -11.98 14.45
N ALA A 109 -20.28 -11.83 14.05
CA ALA A 109 -21.33 -12.82 14.26
C ALA A 109 -21.73 -13.56 12.99
N GLY A 110 -21.59 -12.92 11.82
CA GLY A 110 -22.13 -13.39 10.53
C GLY A 110 -21.08 -13.91 9.55
N LEU A 111 -19.78 -13.79 9.84
CA LEU A 111 -18.71 -14.17 8.91
C LEU A 111 -17.61 -15.01 9.58
N ALA A 112 -17.19 -16.08 8.90
CA ALA A 112 -15.95 -16.79 9.20
C ALA A 112 -14.99 -16.75 8.01
N ILE A 113 -13.71 -16.52 8.28
CA ILE A 113 -12.64 -16.43 7.28
C ILE A 113 -11.60 -17.50 7.59
N ASP A 114 -11.21 -18.25 6.56
CA ASP A 114 -10.08 -19.18 6.59
C ASP A 114 -9.05 -18.71 5.55
N GLU A 115 -8.15 -17.81 5.96
CA GLU A 115 -7.09 -17.27 5.10
C GLU A 115 -6.13 -18.36 4.58
N ARG A 116 -5.97 -19.45 5.34
CA ARG A 116 -5.10 -20.56 4.93
C ARG A 116 -5.68 -21.34 3.76
N ARG A 117 -7.00 -21.52 3.74
CA ARG A 117 -7.72 -22.16 2.62
C ARG A 117 -8.12 -21.16 1.53
N GLY A 118 -7.98 -19.86 1.79
CA GLY A 118 -8.44 -18.81 0.88
C GLY A 118 -9.96 -18.77 0.78
N LYS A 119 -10.66 -19.07 1.87
CA LYS A 119 -12.12 -19.20 1.89
C LYS A 119 -12.76 -18.28 2.93
N TRP A 120 -14.01 -17.91 2.70
CA TRP A 120 -14.88 -17.28 3.68
C TRP A 120 -16.28 -17.87 3.61
N ARG A 121 -17.08 -17.72 4.67
CA ARG A 121 -18.45 -18.21 4.73
C ARG A 121 -19.35 -17.45 5.69
N PHE A 122 -20.65 -17.47 5.44
CA PHE A 122 -21.64 -17.05 6.42
C PHE A 122 -21.71 -18.04 7.58
N THR A 123 -21.88 -17.53 8.80
CA THR A 123 -22.02 -18.36 10.00
C THR A 123 -23.45 -18.43 10.51
N ALA A 124 -24.27 -17.41 10.21
CA ALA A 124 -25.64 -17.28 10.70
C ALA A 124 -26.68 -17.30 9.56
N ASP A 125 -26.29 -16.86 8.37
CA ASP A 125 -27.19 -16.73 7.22
C ASP A 125 -27.01 -17.87 6.22
N LEU A 126 -28.12 -18.25 5.57
CA LEU A 126 -28.15 -19.26 4.51
C LEU A 126 -28.50 -18.59 3.18
N PRO A 127 -27.52 -18.34 2.30
CA PRO A 127 -27.80 -17.73 1.02
C PRO A 127 -28.56 -18.67 0.09
N VAL A 128 -29.44 -18.11 -0.71
CA VAL A 128 -30.15 -18.82 -1.78
C VAL A 128 -29.37 -18.65 -3.09
N SER A 129 -29.49 -19.62 -3.99
CA SER A 129 -28.85 -19.55 -5.30
C SER A 129 -29.28 -18.30 -6.07
N GLY A 130 -28.30 -17.48 -6.47
CA GLY A 130 -28.53 -16.23 -7.18
C GLY A 130 -28.50 -14.99 -6.30
N ASP A 131 -28.46 -15.15 -4.96
CA ASP A 131 -28.17 -14.03 -4.08
C ASP A 131 -26.79 -13.46 -4.38
N THR A 132 -26.60 -12.18 -4.06
CA THR A 132 -25.31 -11.50 -4.19
C THR A 132 -24.93 -10.89 -2.85
N ALA A 133 -23.64 -11.02 -2.50
CA ALA A 133 -23.03 -10.28 -1.40
C ALA A 133 -22.07 -9.22 -1.96
N ARG A 134 -22.10 -8.03 -1.37
CA ARG A 134 -21.12 -6.96 -1.61
C ARG A 134 -20.11 -6.95 -0.48
N LEU A 135 -18.88 -7.32 -0.81
CA LEU A 135 -17.76 -7.40 0.11
C LEU A 135 -16.97 -6.09 0.06
N TYR A 136 -16.86 -5.42 1.20
CA TYR A 136 -16.02 -4.24 1.37
C TYR A 136 -14.80 -4.65 2.21
N TYR A 137 -13.60 -4.46 1.68
CA TYR A 137 -12.38 -4.93 2.32
C TYR A 137 -11.17 -4.06 1.99
N THR A 138 -10.12 -4.23 2.79
CA THR A 138 -8.83 -3.56 2.59
C THR A 138 -7.86 -4.42 1.77
N ALA A 139 -6.99 -3.78 1.00
CA ALA A 139 -5.88 -4.43 0.29
C ALA A 139 -4.65 -3.52 0.21
N GLU A 140 -3.49 -4.09 -0.06
CA GLU A 140 -2.26 -3.33 -0.25
C GLU A 140 -2.31 -2.48 -1.52
N HIS A 141 -1.63 -1.33 -1.49
CA HIS A 141 -1.30 -0.60 -2.71
C HIS A 141 -0.24 -1.39 -3.51
N ALA A 142 -0.51 -1.57 -4.80
CA ALA A 142 0.42 -2.12 -5.77
C ALA A 142 1.25 -1.01 -6.43
N LEU A 143 2.54 -1.30 -6.62
CA LEU A 143 3.47 -0.55 -7.46
C LEU A 143 4.38 -1.54 -8.21
N ASP A 144 4.27 -1.56 -9.53
CA ASP A 144 5.13 -2.32 -10.44
C ASP A 144 5.34 -1.53 -11.76
N ASP A 145 5.85 -2.17 -12.81
CA ASP A 145 6.07 -1.50 -14.09
C ASP A 145 4.77 -1.05 -14.78
N TYR A 146 3.66 -1.73 -14.51
CA TYR A 146 2.36 -1.55 -15.16
C TYR A 146 1.30 -0.94 -14.24
N SER A 147 1.41 -1.14 -12.93
CA SER A 147 0.44 -0.74 -11.91
C SER A 147 1.03 0.28 -10.95
N ASP A 148 0.24 1.31 -10.65
CA ASP A 148 0.49 2.25 -9.56
C ASP A 148 -0.86 2.66 -8.98
N THR A 149 -1.14 2.14 -7.80
CA THR A 149 -2.42 2.37 -7.12
C THR A 149 -2.32 3.45 -6.05
N VAL A 150 -1.14 4.06 -5.84
CA VAL A 150 -0.99 5.15 -4.88
C VAL A 150 -1.72 6.39 -5.42
N PRO A 151 -2.60 7.03 -4.63
CA PRO A 151 -3.30 8.23 -5.06
C PRO A 151 -2.30 9.31 -5.48
N ALA A 152 -2.56 10.00 -6.59
CA ALA A 152 -1.63 11.01 -7.12
C ALA A 152 -1.25 12.10 -6.08
N ARG A 153 -2.20 12.48 -5.20
CA ARG A 153 -1.96 13.43 -4.11
C ARG A 153 -0.95 12.96 -3.05
N HIS A 154 -0.72 11.65 -2.94
CA HIS A 154 0.22 11.05 -1.98
C HIS A 154 1.50 10.54 -2.66
N PHE A 155 1.60 10.64 -3.99
CA PHE A 155 2.78 10.21 -4.75
C PHE A 155 4.05 10.89 -4.23
N GLU A 156 4.02 12.22 -4.09
CA GLU A 156 5.21 12.99 -3.69
C GLU A 156 5.70 12.62 -2.29
N ALA A 157 4.78 12.53 -1.32
CA ALA A 157 5.12 12.10 0.03
C ALA A 157 5.68 10.68 0.05
N THR A 158 5.09 9.75 -0.69
CA THR A 158 5.55 8.36 -0.72
C THR A 158 6.89 8.21 -1.43
N ALA A 159 7.16 8.98 -2.49
CA ALA A 159 8.46 9.05 -3.14
C ALA A 159 9.53 9.64 -2.21
N MET A 160 9.19 10.65 -1.41
CA MET A 160 10.05 11.21 -0.36
C MET A 160 10.37 10.16 0.72
N HIS A 161 9.40 9.33 1.10
CA HIS A 161 9.66 8.21 1.99
C HIS A 161 10.66 7.21 1.37
N ALA A 162 10.51 6.87 0.09
CA ALA A 162 11.42 5.98 -0.62
C ALA A 162 12.85 6.55 -0.71
N ALA A 163 12.98 7.85 -0.98
CA ALA A 163 14.27 8.54 -0.96
C ALA A 163 14.91 8.51 0.44
N GLY A 164 14.11 8.70 1.50
CA GLY A 164 14.59 8.54 2.87
C GLY A 164 15.12 7.13 3.16
N LEU A 165 14.45 6.09 2.66
CA LEU A 165 14.94 4.70 2.76
C LEU A 165 16.27 4.50 2.01
N CYS A 166 16.41 5.08 0.82
CA CYS A 166 17.66 5.05 0.05
C CYS A 166 18.83 5.68 0.84
N LEU A 167 18.60 6.82 1.52
CA LEU A 167 19.62 7.45 2.37
C LEU A 167 19.99 6.60 3.59
N LEU A 168 19.02 5.89 4.18
CA LEU A 168 19.31 4.95 5.27
C LEU A 168 20.16 3.76 4.78
N GLU A 169 19.94 3.29 3.55
CA GLU A 169 20.76 2.26 2.93
C GLU A 169 22.18 2.74 2.65
N LEU A 170 22.35 3.98 2.14
CA LEU A 170 23.66 4.62 1.95
C LEU A 170 24.43 4.84 3.26
N ALA A 171 23.72 5.07 4.37
CA ALA A 171 24.32 5.18 5.68
C ALA A 171 24.91 3.85 6.20
N ASN A 172 24.55 2.71 5.58
CA ASN A 172 25.02 1.41 6.02
C ASN A 172 26.52 1.23 5.72
N PRO A 173 27.37 0.92 6.71
CA PRO A 173 28.80 0.69 6.50
C PRO A 173 29.14 -0.44 5.53
N ALA A 174 28.20 -1.33 5.22
CA ALA A 174 28.37 -2.38 4.23
C ALA A 174 28.30 -1.86 2.78
N ALA A 175 27.61 -0.74 2.53
CA ALA A 175 27.39 -0.22 1.18
C ALA A 175 28.69 0.32 0.52
N GLY A 176 29.72 0.65 1.30
CA GLY A 176 30.96 1.28 0.82
C GLY A 176 32.24 0.43 0.89
N ARG A 177 32.15 -0.88 1.14
CA ARG A 177 33.34 -1.73 1.32
C ARG A 177 33.84 -2.32 0.01
N SER A 178 34.54 -1.53 -0.79
CA SER A 178 35.31 -2.05 -1.94
C SER A 178 36.75 -1.54 -2.03
N GLY A 179 37.23 -0.71 -1.09
CA GLY A 179 38.60 -0.19 -1.10
C GLY A 179 39.29 -0.14 0.28
N PRO A 180 40.63 -0.29 0.33
CA PRO A 180 41.40 -0.14 1.56
C PRO A 180 41.25 1.28 2.12
N ALA A 181 40.88 1.38 3.39
CA ALA A 181 40.70 2.63 4.10
C ALA A 181 42.07 3.25 4.46
N ILE A 182 42.53 4.24 3.70
CA ILE A 182 43.60 5.14 4.18
C ILE A 182 42.99 6.03 5.28
N GLU A 183 43.67 6.15 6.42
CA GLU A 183 43.12 6.62 7.71
C GLU A 183 42.41 7.99 7.66
N ALA A 184 42.88 8.95 6.84
CA ALA A 184 42.23 10.25 6.68
C ALA A 184 40.79 10.16 6.13
N GLY A 185 40.51 9.21 5.24
CA GLY A 185 39.17 9.02 4.67
C GLY A 185 38.19 8.32 5.62
N ALA A 186 38.63 7.85 6.80
CA ALA A 186 37.73 7.22 7.76
C ALA A 186 36.81 8.23 8.47
N ILE A 187 37.32 9.42 8.81
CA ILE A 187 36.54 10.46 9.50
C ILE A 187 35.47 11.04 8.57
N GLU A 188 35.83 11.37 7.33
CA GLU A 188 34.90 11.91 6.33
C GLU A 188 33.74 10.94 6.05
N ARG A 189 34.04 9.64 5.89
CA ARG A 189 33.01 8.60 5.68
C ARG A 189 32.06 8.48 6.86
N ARG A 190 32.55 8.57 8.10
CA ARG A 190 31.70 8.53 9.29
C ARG A 190 30.75 9.72 9.32
N THR A 191 31.27 10.93 9.10
CA THR A 191 30.44 12.15 9.05
C THR A 191 29.38 12.04 7.96
N GLN A 192 29.73 11.54 6.78
CA GLN A 192 28.79 11.34 5.68
C GLN A 192 27.70 10.31 6.03
N GLN A 193 28.05 9.18 6.65
CA GLN A 193 27.07 8.17 7.11
C GLN A 193 26.08 8.76 8.12
N GLU A 194 26.58 9.53 9.10
CA GLU A 194 25.74 10.20 10.10
C GLU A 194 24.78 11.21 9.44
N GLN A 195 25.26 11.96 8.45
CA GLN A 195 24.44 12.89 7.66
C GLN A 195 23.38 12.17 6.81
N CYS A 196 23.75 11.11 6.07
CA CYS A 196 22.82 10.26 5.32
C CYS A 196 21.69 9.77 6.23
N HIS A 197 22.07 9.20 7.38
CA HIS A 197 21.11 8.64 8.32
C HIS A 197 20.16 9.71 8.90
N ALA A 198 20.69 10.87 9.29
CA ALA A 198 19.89 11.97 9.81
C ALA A 198 18.91 12.52 8.76
N CYS A 199 19.39 12.75 7.54
CA CYS A 199 18.59 13.24 6.41
C CYS A 199 17.50 12.22 6.02
N GLY A 200 17.85 10.93 5.93
CA GLY A 200 16.91 9.85 5.63
C GLY A 200 15.75 9.77 6.62
N LYS A 201 16.04 9.87 7.92
CA LYS A 201 15.00 9.93 8.97
C LYS A 201 14.10 11.16 8.83
N ALA A 202 14.68 12.33 8.55
CA ALA A 202 13.92 13.56 8.39
C ALA A 202 12.95 13.47 7.19
N MET A 203 13.40 12.93 6.06
CA MET A 203 12.57 12.73 4.87
C MET A 203 11.42 11.75 5.13
N ILE A 204 11.67 10.63 5.80
CA ILE A 204 10.62 9.66 6.19
C ILE A 204 9.59 10.36 7.09
N GLN A 205 10.02 11.09 8.11
CA GLN A 205 9.12 11.79 9.00
C GLN A 205 8.28 12.85 8.28
N GLN A 206 8.87 13.58 7.33
CA GLN A 206 8.16 14.58 6.53
C GLN A 206 7.14 13.91 5.58
N ALA A 207 7.51 12.79 4.96
CA ALA A 207 6.63 11.99 4.12
C ALA A 207 5.40 11.49 4.88
N GLU A 208 5.59 10.93 6.08
CA GLU A 208 4.50 10.46 6.94
C GLU A 208 3.50 11.59 7.27
N ARG A 209 3.99 12.80 7.56
CA ARG A 209 3.13 13.97 7.74
C ARG A 209 2.36 14.31 6.46
N GLY A 210 3.02 14.20 5.30
CA GLY A 210 2.43 14.43 3.99
C GLY A 210 1.31 13.46 3.62
N TRP A 211 1.30 12.25 4.18
CA TRP A 211 0.18 11.31 4.05
C TRP A 211 -1.06 11.72 4.85
N GLY A 212 -0.94 12.73 5.71
CA GLY A 212 -2.01 13.12 6.64
C GLY A 212 -1.99 12.37 7.96
N TYR A 213 -0.88 11.68 8.31
CA TYR A 213 -0.64 11.25 9.69
C TYR A 213 -0.29 12.47 10.55
N THR A 214 -1.29 13.26 10.93
CA THR A 214 -1.18 13.91 12.24
C THR A 214 -1.21 12.77 13.26
N ARG A 215 -0.17 12.64 14.10
CA ARG A 215 -0.08 11.65 15.20
C ARG A 215 -1.16 11.90 16.27
N SER A 216 -2.43 11.91 15.89
CA SER A 216 -3.58 11.98 16.78
C SER A 216 -4.35 10.66 16.83
N TRP A 217 -3.79 9.57 16.31
CA TRP A 217 -4.34 8.23 16.50
C TRP A 217 -4.07 7.76 17.94
N SER A 218 -4.92 8.24 18.84
CA SER A 218 -5.41 7.44 19.96
C SER A 218 -5.90 6.11 19.38
N VAL A 219 -5.30 5.02 19.83
CA VAL A 219 -5.62 3.67 19.37
C VAL A 219 -7.07 3.35 19.71
N GLY A 220 -7.87 3.12 18.68
CA GLY A 220 -9.19 2.51 18.77
C GLY A 220 -9.98 2.78 17.49
N PRO A 221 -10.50 1.77 16.79
CA PRO A 221 -11.55 2.03 15.82
C PRO A 221 -12.68 2.69 16.60
N GLU A 222 -13.11 3.90 16.24
CA GLU A 222 -14.54 4.13 16.39
C GLU A 222 -15.16 3.07 15.49
N PRO A 223 -15.82 2.03 16.04
CA PRO A 223 -16.52 1.09 15.20
C PRO A 223 -17.42 1.94 14.32
N PHE A 224 -17.47 1.60 13.04
CA PHE A 224 -18.43 2.16 12.10
C PHE A 224 -19.79 2.11 12.81
N ARG A 225 -20.23 3.22 13.40
CA ARG A 225 -21.51 3.28 14.10
C ARG A 225 -22.52 3.33 12.98
N GLY A 226 -22.89 2.15 12.49
CA GLY A 226 -24.08 1.98 11.70
C GLY A 226 -25.23 2.67 12.43
N PRO A 227 -26.23 3.21 11.70
CA PRO A 227 -27.37 3.85 12.32
C PRO A 227 -27.96 2.88 13.35
N THR A 228 -27.88 3.23 14.63
CA THR A 228 -28.43 2.41 15.72
C THR A 228 -29.90 2.23 15.43
N SER A 229 -30.32 1.03 15.03
CA SER A 229 -31.71 0.70 14.82
C SER A 229 -32.43 0.88 16.17
N ARG A 230 -33.19 1.96 16.30
CA ARG A 230 -34.08 2.14 17.44
C ARG A 230 -35.15 1.05 17.34
N ARG A 231 -34.97 -0.05 18.08
CA ARG A 231 -36.07 -0.95 18.41
C ARG A 231 -37.17 -0.12 19.06
N ARG A 232 -38.27 0.11 18.34
CA ARG A 232 -39.52 0.55 18.95
C ARG A 232 -40.09 -0.67 19.68
N GLY A 233 -40.22 -0.55 20.99
CA GLY A 233 -41.15 -1.35 21.79
C GLY A 233 -42.56 -0.79 21.66
#